data_AF-A0A7W0LAV5-F1
#
_entry.id   AF-A0A7W0LAV5-F1
#
_cell.length_a   1.000
_cell.length_b   1.000
_cell.length_c   1.000
_cell.angle_alpha   90.00
_cell.angle_beta   90.00
_cell.angle_gamma   90.00
#
_symmetry.space_group_name_H-M   'P 1'
#
loop_
_entity.id
_entity.type
_entity.pdbx_description
1 polymer ?
#
loop_
_entity_poly.entity_id
_entity_poly.type
_entity_poly.pdbx_seq_one_letter_code
_entity_poly.pdbx_strand_id
1 'polypeptide(L)' 'MGAIPAVTDVRVDLASGVLTVTATEPVDRAAVEAAVDEAGYTLAG' A
#
# COMPACT_ATOMS: atom_id res chain seq x y z
N MET A 1 10.29 8.60 3.07
CA MET A 1 10.30 7.22 3.65
C MET A 1 9.04 7.09 4.49
N GLY A 2 7.89 7.03 3.82
CA GLY A 2 6.58 6.91 4.45
C GLY A 2 6.29 5.47 4.81
N ALA A 3 6.39 5.12 6.09
CA ALA A 3 5.71 3.96 6.63
C ALA A 3 4.34 4.43 7.12
N ILE A 4 3.25 3.91 6.55
CA ILE A 4 1.92 4.09 7.11
C ILE A 4 1.87 3.28 8.42
N PRO A 5 1.68 3.91 9.60
CA PRO A 5 1.78 3.21 10.89
C PRO A 5 0.81 2.02 11.06
N ALA A 6 -0.31 2.05 10.36
CA ALA A 6 -1.32 0.99 10.40
C ALA A 6 -0.98 -0.23 9.53
N VAL A 7 0.01 -0.13 8.64
CA VAL A 7 0.43 -1.24 7.77
C VAL A 7 1.36 -2.16 8.55
N THR A 8 0.95 -3.42 8.66
CA THR A 8 1.67 -4.43 9.44
C THR A 8 2.37 -5.46 8.58
N ASP A 9 1.89 -5.68 7.35
CA ASP A 9 2.52 -6.60 6.39
C ASP A 9 2.34 -6.09 4.96
N VAL A 10 3.35 -6.32 4.13
CA VAL A 10 3.32 -6.03 2.69
C VAL A 10 3.84 -7.26 1.95
N ARG A 11 3.00 -7.84 1.11
CA ARG A 11 3.36 -8.94 0.22
C ARG A 11 3.30 -8.50 -1.24
N VAL A 12 4.39 -8.73 -1.96
CA VAL A 12 4.51 -8.49 -3.39
C VAL A 12 4.62 -9.84 -4.09
N ASP A 13 3.63 -10.16 -4.92
CA ASP A 13 3.73 -11.27 -5.86
C ASP A 13 4.12 -10.71 -7.23
N LEU A 14 5.40 -10.81 -7.57
CA LEU A 14 5.94 -10.33 -8.84
C LEU A 14 5.51 -11.18 -10.04
N ALA A 15 5.10 -12.44 -9.81
CA ALA A 15 4.67 -13.32 -10.90
C ALA A 15 3.27 -12.95 -11.39
N SER A 16 2.38 -12.54 -10.47
CA SER A 16 1.04 -12.08 -10.80
C SER A 16 0.90 -10.55 -10.91
N GLY A 17 1.90 -9.80 -10.43
CA GLY A 17 1.85 -8.34 -10.35
C GLY A 17 0.95 -7.82 -9.23
N VAL A 18 0.57 -8.68 -8.28
CA VAL A 18 -0.36 -8.33 -7.20
C VAL A 18 0.41 -7.87 -5.97
N LEU A 19 0.04 -6.69 -5.45
CA LEU A 19 0.48 -6.17 -4.16
C LEU A 19 -0.64 -6.34 -3.14
N THR A 20 -0.37 -7.08 -2.06
CA THR A 20 -1.29 -7.23 -0.93
C THR A 20 -0.73 -6.51 0.29
N VAL A 21 -1.54 -5.64 0.90
CA VAL A 21 -1.19 -4.87 2.09
C VAL A 21 -2.11 -5.29 3.23
N THR A 22 -1.54 -5.68 4.37
CA THR A 22 -2.29 -6.00 5.59
C THR A 22 -2.20 -4.84 6.56
N ALA A 23 -3.35 -4.37 7.05
CA ALA A 23 -3.44 -3.31 8.03
C ALA A 23 -4.34 -3.71 9.21
N THR A 24 -4.00 -3.21 10.40
CA THR A 24 -4.73 -3.52 11.65
C THR A 24 -5.92 -2.61 11.90
N GLU A 25 -6.01 -1.51 11.17
CA GLU A 25 -7.10 -0.54 11.25
C GLU A 25 -7.60 -0.23 9.84
N PRO A 26 -8.87 0.23 9.69
CA PRO A 26 -9.35 0.74 8.41
C PRO A 26 -8.43 1.88 7.95
N VAL A 27 -7.63 1.60 6.91
CA VAL A 27 -6.74 2.62 6.35
C VAL A 27 -7.57 3.46 5.39
N ASP A 28 -7.50 4.77 5.57
CA ASP A 28 -8.10 5.70 4.62
C ASP A 28 -7.48 5.49 3.24
N ARG A 29 -8.32 5.24 2.24
CA ARG A 29 -7.88 5.04 0.85
C ARG A 29 -7.03 6.22 0.38
N ALA A 30 -7.34 7.44 0.80
CA ALA A 30 -6.56 8.62 0.46
C ALA A 30 -5.15 8.59 1.07
N ALA A 31 -4.98 8.02 2.27
CA ALA A 31 -3.68 7.86 2.90
C ALA A 31 -2.85 6.76 2.22
N VAL A 32 -3.50 5.68 1.74
CA VAL A 32 -2.83 4.65 0.93
C VAL A 32 -2.40 5.23 -0.42
N GLU A 33 -3.28 5.98 -1.11
CA GLU A 33 -2.97 6.63 -2.38
C GLU A 33 -1.78 7.59 -2.25
N ALA A 34 -1.76 8.44 -1.23
CA ALA A 34 -0.64 9.36 -0.99
C ALA A 34 0.70 8.64 -0.75
N ALA A 35 0.69 7.51 -0.03
CA ALA A 35 1.92 6.74 0.20
C ALA A 35 2.39 5.98 -1.04
N VAL A 36 1.45 5.51 -1.87
CA VAL A 36 1.73 4.85 -3.16
C VAL A 36 2.31 5.86 -4.15
N ASP A 37 1.75 7.07 -4.21
CA ASP A 37 2.27 8.18 -5.02
C ASP A 37 3.67 8.63 -4.56
N GLU A 38 3.93 8.73 -3.25
CA GLU A 38 5.28 9.02 -2.72
C GLU A 38 6.30 7.94 -3.11
N ALA A 39 5.85 6.68 -3.22
CA ALA A 39 6.67 5.56 -3.65
C ALA A 39 6.86 5.49 -5.18
N GLY A 40 6.21 6.38 -5.96
CA GLY A 40 6.31 6.44 -7.41
C GLY A 40 5.46 5.40 -8.15
N TYR A 41 4.43 4.86 -7.48
CA TYR A 41 3.49 3.91 -8.06
C TYR A 41 2.11 4.55 -8.19
N THR A 42 1.22 3.95 -8.99
CA THR A 42 -0.17 4.40 -9.13
C THR A 42 -1.09 3.23 -8.84
N LEU A 43 -2.11 3.45 -8.01
CA LEU A 43 -3.15 2.46 -7.77
C LEU A 43 -4.02 2.29 -9.02
N ALA A 44 -4.01 1.09 -9.61
CA ALA A 44 -4.99 0.70 -10.62
C ALA A 44 -6.33 0.41 -9.91
N GLY A 45 -7.34 1.24 -10.21
CA GLY A 45 -8.69 1.14 -9.65
C GLY A 45 -9.56 0.08 -10.32
#